data_AF-A0A510V837-F1
#
_entry.id   AF-A0A510V837-F1
#
_cell.length_a   1.000
_cell.length_b   1.000
_cell.length_c   1.000
_cell.angle_alpha   90.00
_cell.angle_beta   90.00
_cell.angle_gamma   90.00
#
_symmetry.space_group_name_H-M   'P 1'
#
loop_
_entity.id
_entity.type
_entity.pdbx_description
1 polymer ?
#
loop_
_entity_poly.entity_id
_entity_poly.type
_entity_poly.pdbx_seq_one_letter_code
_entity_poly.pdbx_strand_id
1 'polypeptide(L)'
;MISANSAVFRRLADYCADHGVEIADPRGARWVHANPSADAFLIGLDVRATLSFGRHRHLAWLEHQGEHYLALVGFTFEPDDLRYAVLDDVQGFDVCLLAELPIYPTASAAQVRNVVEAGIMGDPGYIGHDNAAIMDLFPTIQLVQNATPLQEVIAWPAFLTLCVQESLVSGSWIQEPLAGSLVSLAELEVPSLPYQELCRAVLDLDPRNVYMSLYRCIEATYAYDRATALAKLLSVTLPWHEIAAQLDAEMGWRPPELQSLNATLAHANESDLYEICDCLNATVGKDVRASAGRAIYLLRNKIVHYRPTTEPFRMDSVDWNRACNLLVAISVEVFDHAYGA
;
A
#
# COMPACT_ATOMS: atom_id res chain seq x y z
N MET A 1 6.29 -1.63 -27.10
CA MET A 1 5.10 -1.81 -27.98
C MET A 1 4.79 -3.26 -28.32
N ILE A 2 5.60 -3.98 -29.13
CA ILE A 2 5.28 -5.37 -29.56
C ILE A 2 5.23 -6.33 -28.37
N SER A 3 6.21 -6.23 -27.46
CA SER A 3 6.27 -7.06 -26.25
C SER A 3 5.06 -6.83 -25.32
N ALA A 4 4.71 -5.57 -25.06
CA ALA A 4 3.59 -5.20 -24.20
C ALA A 4 2.25 -5.75 -24.74
N ASN A 5 1.94 -5.51 -26.01
CA ASN A 5 0.75 -6.08 -26.64
C ASN A 5 0.75 -7.60 -26.60
N SER A 6 1.89 -8.24 -26.91
CA SER A 6 2.01 -9.69 -26.83
C SER A 6 1.76 -10.22 -25.41
N ALA A 7 2.17 -9.49 -24.38
CA ALA A 7 1.93 -9.85 -22.98
C ALA A 7 0.43 -9.75 -22.63
N VAL A 8 -0.24 -8.66 -23.03
CA VAL A 8 -1.68 -8.47 -22.79
C VAL A 8 -2.50 -9.59 -23.45
N PHE A 9 -2.33 -9.81 -24.76
CA PHE A 9 -3.11 -10.83 -25.48
C PHE A 9 -2.78 -12.26 -25.03
N ARG A 10 -1.52 -12.53 -24.64
CA ARG A 10 -1.17 -13.82 -24.02
C ARG A 10 -1.93 -14.02 -22.72
N ARG A 11 -1.98 -13.02 -21.85
CA ARG A 11 -2.73 -13.13 -20.58
C ARG A 11 -4.22 -13.35 -20.81
N LEU A 12 -4.81 -12.68 -21.80
CA LEU A 12 -6.22 -12.91 -22.16
C LEU A 12 -6.45 -14.34 -22.67
N ALA A 13 -5.53 -14.88 -23.47
CA ALA A 13 -5.59 -16.26 -23.94
C ALA A 13 -5.42 -17.27 -22.81
N ASP A 14 -4.45 -17.06 -21.92
CA ASP A 14 -4.20 -17.90 -20.75
C ASP A 14 -5.43 -17.88 -19.81
N TYR A 15 -5.99 -16.69 -19.54
CA TYR A 15 -7.22 -16.54 -18.75
C TYR A 15 -8.39 -17.33 -19.35
N CYS A 16 -8.60 -17.26 -20.66
CA CYS A 16 -9.65 -18.01 -21.33
C CYS A 16 -9.41 -19.53 -21.25
N ALA A 17 -8.18 -19.98 -21.46
CA ALA A 17 -7.80 -21.39 -21.35
C ALA A 17 -8.02 -21.95 -19.94
N ASP A 18 -7.65 -21.20 -18.90
CA ASP A 18 -7.86 -21.57 -17.48
C ASP A 18 -9.36 -21.73 -17.13
N HIS A 19 -10.26 -21.15 -17.91
CA HIS A 19 -11.71 -21.22 -17.74
C HIS A 19 -12.39 -22.14 -18.78
N GLY A 20 -11.62 -22.93 -19.54
CA GLY A 20 -12.15 -23.89 -20.51
C GLY A 20 -12.76 -23.25 -21.77
N VAL A 21 -12.41 -22.00 -22.07
CA VAL A 21 -12.83 -21.29 -23.27
C VAL A 21 -11.59 -21.12 -24.15
N GLU A 22 -11.45 -21.92 -25.21
CA GLU A 22 -10.28 -21.78 -26.09
C GLU A 22 -10.42 -20.58 -27.03
N ILE A 23 -9.32 -19.86 -27.24
CA ILE A 23 -9.18 -18.81 -28.27
C ILE A 23 -8.50 -19.43 -29.50
N ALA A 24 -9.06 -19.18 -30.68
CA ALA A 24 -8.45 -19.54 -31.95
C ALA A 24 -7.13 -18.78 -32.17
N ASP A 25 -6.07 -19.52 -32.51
CA ASP A 25 -4.70 -19.01 -32.63
C ASP A 25 -4.28 -18.11 -31.44
N PRO A 26 -4.05 -18.70 -30.25
CA PRO A 26 -3.73 -17.95 -29.03
C PRO A 26 -2.36 -17.25 -29.10
N ARG A 27 -1.54 -17.54 -30.12
CA ARG A 27 -0.19 -16.97 -30.29
C ARG A 27 -0.07 -15.99 -31.44
N GLY A 28 -1.07 -15.91 -32.32
CA GLY A 28 -0.98 -14.98 -33.44
C GLY A 28 -1.00 -13.52 -32.97
N ALA A 29 -0.29 -12.70 -33.72
CA ALA A 29 0.02 -11.33 -33.32
C ALA A 29 -1.25 -10.47 -33.32
N ARG A 30 -1.49 -9.80 -32.19
CA ARG A 30 -2.59 -8.87 -31.97
C ARG A 30 -2.02 -7.64 -31.27
N TRP A 31 -2.63 -6.48 -31.53
CA TRP A 31 -2.30 -5.27 -30.80
C TRP A 31 -3.57 -4.46 -30.54
N VAL A 32 -3.50 -3.63 -29.50
CA VAL A 32 -4.50 -2.62 -29.20
C VAL A 32 -4.21 -1.42 -30.08
N HIS A 33 -5.20 -1.01 -30.87
CA HIS A 33 -5.16 0.24 -31.62
C HIS A 33 -5.22 1.39 -30.64
N ALA A 34 -4.23 2.26 -30.67
CA ALA A 34 -4.13 3.41 -29.79
C ALA A 34 -3.93 4.70 -30.61
N ASN A 35 -4.22 5.83 -29.99
CA ASN A 35 -4.03 7.13 -30.61
C ASN A 35 -2.54 7.45 -30.88
N PRO A 36 -2.22 8.45 -31.71
CA PRO A 36 -0.83 8.72 -32.10
C PRO A 36 0.13 9.07 -30.94
N SER A 37 -0.39 9.58 -29.82
CA SER A 37 0.41 9.89 -28.62
C SER A 37 0.68 8.67 -27.74
N ALA A 38 -0.19 7.66 -27.77
CA ALA A 38 -0.09 6.46 -26.93
C ALA A 38 1.21 5.67 -27.16
N ASP A 39 1.73 5.68 -28.40
CA ASP A 39 2.99 5.02 -28.74
C ASP A 39 4.18 5.58 -27.95
N ALA A 40 4.21 6.89 -27.71
CA ALA A 40 5.28 7.54 -26.95
C ALA A 40 5.27 7.08 -25.50
N PHE A 41 4.10 7.02 -24.87
CA PHE A 41 3.93 6.50 -23.51
C PHE A 41 4.32 5.02 -23.45
N LEU A 42 3.78 4.18 -24.35
CA LEU A 42 4.05 2.75 -24.36
C LEU A 42 5.54 2.38 -24.54
N ILE A 43 6.34 3.28 -25.13
CA ILE A 43 7.79 3.07 -25.33
C ILE A 43 8.62 3.59 -24.16
N GLY A 44 8.25 4.72 -23.56
CA GLY A 44 9.09 5.42 -22.60
C GLY A 44 8.55 5.52 -21.18
N LEU A 45 7.47 4.81 -20.84
CA LEU A 45 6.89 4.81 -19.51
C LEU A 45 7.62 3.83 -18.60
N ASP A 46 8.13 4.32 -17.48
CA ASP A 46 8.78 3.52 -16.45
C ASP A 46 7.82 3.27 -15.29
N VAL A 47 7.62 2.00 -14.93
CA VAL A 47 6.89 1.62 -13.71
C VAL A 47 7.86 1.62 -12.53
N ARG A 48 7.79 2.66 -11.68
CA ARG A 48 8.74 2.91 -10.59
C ARG A 48 8.41 2.13 -9.32
N ALA A 49 7.15 2.12 -8.92
CA ALA A 49 6.69 1.38 -7.73
C ALA A 49 5.28 0.83 -7.96
N THR A 50 4.97 -0.29 -7.30
CA THR A 50 3.67 -0.95 -7.45
C THR A 50 3.18 -1.51 -6.12
N LEU A 51 1.87 -1.54 -5.95
CA LEU A 51 1.21 -2.18 -4.83
C LEU A 51 -0.03 -2.91 -5.33
N SER A 52 -0.18 -4.17 -4.93
CA SER A 52 -1.29 -5.02 -5.39
C SER A 52 -2.14 -5.47 -4.20
N PHE A 53 -3.46 -5.44 -4.38
CA PHE A 53 -4.47 -5.87 -3.41
C PHE A 53 -5.33 -6.97 -4.03
N GLY A 54 -4.74 -8.15 -4.19
CA GLY A 54 -5.38 -9.26 -4.90
C GLY A 54 -5.25 -9.16 -6.42
N ARG A 55 -6.30 -9.57 -7.14
CA ARG A 55 -6.27 -9.76 -8.61
C ARG A 55 -6.76 -8.57 -9.44
N HIS A 56 -7.51 -7.67 -8.83
CA HIS A 56 -8.26 -6.62 -9.53
C HIS A 56 -7.98 -5.22 -9.03
N ARG A 57 -7.17 -5.08 -7.97
CA ARG A 57 -6.84 -3.78 -7.38
C ARG A 57 -5.35 -3.57 -7.31
N HIS A 58 -4.88 -2.50 -7.94
CA HIS A 58 -3.46 -2.16 -8.00
C HIS A 58 -3.27 -0.64 -7.95
N LEU A 59 -2.20 -0.22 -7.30
CA LEU A 59 -1.64 1.12 -7.41
C LEU A 59 -0.29 1.02 -8.10
N ALA A 60 0.01 1.96 -8.98
CA ALA A 60 1.34 2.07 -9.58
C ALA A 60 1.78 3.53 -9.68
N TRP A 61 3.06 3.75 -9.43
CA TRP A 61 3.74 5.00 -9.71
C TRP A 61 4.49 4.84 -11.03
N LEU A 62 4.21 5.76 -11.95
CA LEU A 62 4.73 5.77 -13.30
C LEU A 62 5.54 7.05 -13.54
N GLU A 63 6.54 6.97 -14.39
CA GLU A 63 7.34 8.11 -14.83
C GLU A 63 7.50 8.13 -16.35
N HIS A 64 7.29 9.28 -16.97
CA HIS A 64 7.57 9.49 -18.39
C HIS A 64 8.17 10.87 -18.62
N GLN A 65 9.39 10.93 -19.17
CA GLN A 65 10.09 12.19 -19.48
C GLN A 65 10.20 13.17 -18.28
N GLY A 66 10.30 12.64 -17.06
CA GLY A 66 10.36 13.43 -15.82
C GLY A 66 9.00 13.85 -15.25
N GLU A 67 7.90 13.54 -15.96
CA GLU A 67 6.54 13.67 -15.44
C GLU A 67 6.16 12.41 -14.65
N HIS A 68 5.39 12.57 -13.58
CA HIS A 68 5.03 11.49 -12.68
C HIS A 68 3.52 11.31 -12.59
N TYR A 69 3.09 10.05 -12.60
CA TYR A 69 1.69 9.66 -12.61
C TYR A 69 1.43 8.59 -11.55
N LEU A 70 0.22 8.59 -11.03
CA LEU A 70 -0.32 7.50 -10.23
C LEU A 70 -1.44 6.81 -11.00
N ALA A 71 -1.34 5.50 -11.16
CA ALA A 71 -2.39 4.67 -11.73
C ALA A 71 -3.16 3.95 -10.62
N LEU A 72 -4.49 4.06 -10.69
CA LEU A 72 -5.43 3.39 -9.81
C LEU A 72 -6.21 2.38 -10.63
N VAL A 73 -5.97 1.09 -10.39
CA VAL A 73 -6.65 -0.02 -11.07
C VAL A 73 -7.68 -0.62 -10.13
N GLY A 74 -8.94 -0.69 -10.53
CA GLY A 74 -10.05 -1.27 -9.77
C GLY A 74 -10.52 -0.44 -8.56
N PHE A 75 -10.11 0.82 -8.50
CA PHE A 75 -10.60 1.82 -7.56
C PHE A 75 -11.81 2.53 -8.16
N THR A 76 -12.82 2.81 -7.33
CA THR A 76 -14.11 3.33 -7.81
C THR A 76 -14.38 4.78 -7.44
N PHE A 77 -13.45 5.42 -6.73
CA PHE A 77 -13.52 6.84 -6.42
C PHE A 77 -12.68 7.66 -7.42
N GLU A 78 -13.02 8.93 -7.57
CA GLU A 78 -12.16 9.91 -8.25
C GLU A 78 -11.35 10.64 -7.18
N PRO A 79 -10.00 10.71 -7.29
CA PRO A 79 -9.19 11.42 -6.30
C PRO A 79 -9.56 12.90 -6.18
N ASP A 80 -10.07 13.28 -5.01
CA ASP A 80 -10.42 14.66 -4.66
C ASP A 80 -9.24 15.32 -3.91
N ASP A 81 -8.15 15.56 -4.63
CA ASP A 81 -6.97 16.24 -4.09
C ASP A 81 -6.36 17.15 -5.16
N LEU A 82 -6.10 18.40 -4.80
CA LEU A 82 -5.54 19.42 -5.70
C LEU A 82 -4.12 19.06 -6.22
N ARG A 83 -3.44 18.09 -5.61
CA ARG A 83 -2.16 17.56 -6.07
C ARG A 83 -2.28 16.70 -7.33
N TYR A 84 -3.48 16.22 -7.63
CA TYR A 84 -3.76 15.28 -8.70
C TYR A 84 -4.59 15.92 -9.80
N ALA A 85 -4.10 15.81 -11.04
CA ALA A 85 -4.90 16.11 -12.23
C ALA A 85 -5.34 14.79 -12.87
N VAL A 86 -6.64 14.52 -12.92
CA VAL A 86 -7.18 13.33 -13.58
C VAL A 86 -6.92 13.41 -15.09
N LEU A 87 -6.45 12.32 -15.68
CA LEU A 87 -6.24 12.19 -17.12
C LEU A 87 -7.44 11.51 -17.77
N ASP A 88 -8.06 12.20 -18.73
CA ASP A 88 -9.16 11.64 -19.54
C ASP A 88 -8.65 10.57 -20.52
N ASP A 89 -7.45 10.76 -21.06
CA ASP A 89 -6.83 9.84 -22.02
C ASP A 89 -5.76 8.98 -21.34
N VAL A 90 -6.06 7.69 -21.21
CA VAL A 90 -5.18 6.69 -20.60
C VAL A 90 -4.53 5.78 -21.63
N GLN A 91 -4.74 6.02 -22.93
CA GLN A 91 -4.23 5.13 -23.98
C GLN A 91 -2.70 5.10 -23.97
N GLY A 92 -2.14 3.89 -23.98
CA GLY A 92 -0.70 3.64 -23.90
C GLY A 92 -0.24 3.38 -22.46
N PHE A 93 -0.76 4.12 -21.47
CA PHE A 93 -0.56 3.81 -20.04
C PHE A 93 -1.22 2.49 -19.70
N ASP A 94 -2.46 2.31 -20.14
CA ASP A 94 -3.27 1.13 -19.91
C ASP A 94 -2.63 -0.17 -20.44
N VAL A 95 -2.15 -0.20 -21.68
CA VAL A 95 -1.47 -1.35 -22.28
C VAL A 95 -0.14 -1.62 -21.56
N CYS A 96 0.59 -0.57 -21.15
CA CYS A 96 1.80 -0.72 -20.35
C CYS A 96 1.48 -1.35 -18.98
N LEU A 97 0.50 -0.80 -18.24
CA LEU A 97 0.07 -1.32 -16.94
C LEU A 97 -0.41 -2.76 -17.04
N LEU A 98 -1.23 -3.08 -18.03
CA LEU A 98 -1.69 -4.45 -18.27
C LEU A 98 -0.53 -5.38 -18.66
N ALA A 99 0.50 -4.90 -19.35
CA ALA A 99 1.66 -5.74 -19.65
C ALA A 99 2.52 -6.02 -18.42
N GLU A 100 2.78 -4.99 -17.60
CA GLU A 100 3.75 -5.03 -16.49
C GLU A 100 3.17 -5.53 -15.17
N LEU A 101 1.87 -5.30 -14.92
CA LEU A 101 1.20 -5.68 -13.68
C LEU A 101 0.37 -6.94 -13.87
N PRO A 102 0.21 -7.80 -12.84
CA PRO A 102 -0.61 -9.00 -12.90
C PRO A 102 -2.12 -8.68 -12.75
N ILE A 103 -2.64 -7.79 -13.60
CA ILE A 103 -4.04 -7.40 -13.64
C ILE A 103 -4.82 -8.45 -14.45
N TYR A 104 -5.89 -8.98 -13.85
CA TYR A 104 -6.74 -10.00 -14.49
C TYR A 104 -8.08 -9.42 -14.96
N PRO A 105 -8.65 -9.95 -16.05
CA PRO A 105 -9.97 -9.57 -16.53
C PRO A 105 -11.05 -9.71 -15.46
N THR A 106 -12.00 -8.77 -15.45
CA THR A 106 -13.26 -8.82 -14.70
C THR A 106 -14.40 -9.36 -15.57
N ALA A 107 -14.28 -9.24 -16.89
CA ALA A 107 -15.19 -9.84 -17.86
C ALA A 107 -15.08 -11.37 -17.88
N SER A 108 -16.15 -12.04 -18.29
CA SER A 108 -16.17 -13.49 -18.46
C SER A 108 -15.24 -13.95 -19.59
N ALA A 109 -14.73 -15.18 -19.50
CA ALA A 109 -13.90 -15.77 -20.55
C ALA A 109 -14.59 -15.78 -21.94
N ALA A 110 -15.92 -15.90 -21.99
CA ALA A 110 -16.67 -15.79 -23.24
C ALA A 110 -16.63 -14.37 -23.84
N GLN A 111 -16.77 -13.33 -23.00
CA GLN A 111 -16.63 -11.93 -23.44
C GLN A 111 -15.20 -11.64 -23.91
N VAL A 112 -14.20 -12.08 -23.15
CA VAL A 112 -12.79 -11.95 -23.52
C VAL A 112 -12.54 -12.60 -24.87
N ARG A 113 -12.99 -13.84 -25.08
CA ARG A 113 -12.86 -14.54 -26.36
C ARG A 113 -13.49 -13.74 -27.50
N ASN A 114 -14.72 -13.27 -27.33
CA ASN A 114 -15.42 -12.52 -28.38
C ASN A 114 -14.63 -11.27 -28.83
N VAL A 115 -14.03 -10.56 -27.88
CA VAL A 115 -13.19 -9.39 -28.20
C VAL A 115 -11.89 -9.82 -28.86
N VAL A 116 -11.15 -10.79 -28.29
CA VAL A 116 -9.84 -11.21 -28.79
C VAL A 116 -9.92 -11.87 -30.19
N GLU A 117 -11.00 -12.58 -30.50
CA GLU A 117 -11.24 -13.22 -31.80
C GLU A 117 -11.78 -12.28 -32.87
N ALA A 118 -12.00 -10.99 -32.57
CA ALA A 118 -12.49 -10.01 -33.55
C ALA A 118 -11.52 -9.77 -34.71
N GLY A 119 -10.24 -10.08 -34.55
CA GLY A 119 -9.26 -10.03 -35.64
C GLY A 119 -7.83 -10.34 -35.19
N ILE A 120 -6.98 -10.68 -36.17
CA ILE A 120 -5.57 -10.99 -35.97
C ILE A 120 -4.71 -10.43 -37.11
N MET A 121 -3.40 -10.25 -36.86
CA MET A 121 -2.46 -9.81 -37.89
C MET A 121 -2.47 -10.75 -39.10
N GLY A 122 -2.82 -10.21 -40.27
CA GLY A 122 -2.96 -10.95 -41.52
C GLY A 122 -4.39 -10.99 -42.06
N ASP A 123 -5.39 -10.70 -41.23
CA ASP A 123 -6.78 -10.58 -41.66
C ASP A 123 -6.98 -9.33 -42.54
N PRO A 124 -7.75 -9.42 -43.65
CA PRO A 124 -8.04 -8.26 -44.50
C PRO A 124 -8.73 -7.14 -43.71
N GLY A 125 -8.10 -5.97 -43.63
CA GLY A 125 -8.65 -4.78 -42.97
C GLY A 125 -8.39 -4.71 -41.46
N TYR A 126 -7.60 -5.61 -40.88
CA TYR A 126 -7.23 -5.54 -39.47
C TYR A 126 -6.27 -4.37 -39.18
N ILE A 127 -6.66 -3.49 -38.26
CA ILE A 127 -5.89 -2.30 -37.84
C ILE A 127 -5.50 -2.32 -36.36
N GLY A 128 -5.78 -3.43 -35.67
CA GLY A 128 -5.71 -3.55 -34.21
C GLY A 128 -7.10 -3.63 -33.57
N HIS A 129 -7.14 -4.01 -32.30
CA HIS A 129 -8.36 -4.05 -31.48
C HIS A 129 -8.69 -2.64 -30.97
N ASP A 130 -9.98 -2.31 -30.87
CA ASP A 130 -10.42 -1.08 -30.21
C ASP A 130 -9.93 -1.06 -28.75
N ASN A 131 -9.29 0.04 -28.35
CA ASN A 131 -8.80 0.24 -27.00
C ASN A 131 -9.91 0.12 -25.95
N ALA A 132 -11.06 0.76 -26.17
CA ALA A 132 -12.16 0.74 -25.21
C ALA A 132 -12.70 -0.68 -25.04
N ALA A 133 -12.83 -1.43 -26.14
CA ALA A 133 -13.30 -2.81 -26.11
C ALA A 133 -12.35 -3.75 -25.34
N ILE A 134 -11.04 -3.50 -25.38
CA ILE A 134 -10.06 -4.24 -24.59
C ILE A 134 -10.11 -3.80 -23.12
N MET A 135 -10.21 -2.50 -22.85
CA MET A 135 -10.25 -1.96 -21.48
C MET A 135 -11.50 -2.39 -20.71
N ASP A 136 -12.65 -2.52 -21.37
CA ASP A 136 -13.89 -3.04 -20.80
C ASP A 136 -13.77 -4.49 -20.27
N LEU A 137 -12.72 -5.22 -20.64
CA LEU A 137 -12.46 -6.57 -20.12
C LEU A 137 -11.82 -6.56 -18.72
N PHE A 138 -11.20 -5.45 -18.32
CA PHE A 138 -10.38 -5.32 -17.11
C PHE A 138 -11.06 -4.44 -16.05
N PRO A 139 -10.56 -4.44 -14.79
CA PRO A 139 -10.95 -3.41 -13.83
C PRO A 139 -10.65 -2.01 -14.38
N THR A 140 -11.46 -1.02 -14.01
CA THR A 140 -11.26 0.38 -14.39
C THR A 140 -9.82 0.83 -14.09
N ILE A 141 -9.17 1.46 -15.07
CA ILE A 141 -7.86 2.07 -14.92
C ILE A 141 -8.05 3.57 -14.93
N GLN A 142 -7.74 4.23 -13.82
CA GLN A 142 -7.71 5.69 -13.70
C GLN A 142 -6.27 6.16 -13.58
N LEU A 143 -5.94 7.27 -14.24
CA LEU A 143 -4.62 7.90 -14.15
C LEU A 143 -4.79 9.30 -13.58
N VAL A 144 -3.91 9.64 -12.65
CA VAL A 144 -3.72 11.02 -12.21
C VAL A 144 -2.27 11.43 -12.41
N GLN A 145 -2.05 12.65 -12.88
CA GLN A 145 -0.74 13.28 -12.93
C GLN A 145 -0.50 14.06 -11.64
N ASN A 146 0.69 13.88 -11.07
CA ASN A 146 1.11 14.64 -9.92
C ASN A 146 1.62 16.02 -10.34
N ALA A 147 1.16 17.07 -9.65
CA ALA A 147 1.64 18.43 -9.88
C ALA A 147 3.13 18.61 -9.51
N THR A 148 3.64 17.78 -8.60
CA THR A 148 5.04 17.78 -8.16
C THR A 148 5.70 16.44 -8.49
N PRO A 149 6.98 16.43 -8.89
CA PRO A 149 7.70 15.18 -9.14
C PRO A 149 7.67 14.27 -7.91
N LEU A 150 7.25 13.02 -8.13
CA LEU A 150 7.26 12.01 -7.08
C LEU A 150 8.69 11.52 -6.84
N GLN A 151 9.02 11.29 -5.58
CA GLN A 151 10.22 10.60 -5.15
C GLN A 151 9.80 9.33 -4.40
N GLU A 152 10.69 8.35 -4.31
CA GLU A 152 10.38 7.07 -3.65
C GLU A 152 9.89 7.26 -2.19
N VAL A 153 10.43 8.25 -1.49
CA VAL A 153 10.06 8.61 -0.12
C VAL A 153 8.61 9.11 -0.01
N ILE A 154 8.07 9.75 -1.07
CA ILE A 154 6.72 10.35 -1.08
C ILE A 154 5.69 9.53 -1.87
N ALA A 155 6.13 8.57 -2.67
CA ALA A 155 5.23 7.68 -3.43
C ALA A 155 4.38 6.80 -2.50
N TRP A 156 4.97 6.25 -1.44
CA TRP A 156 4.24 5.41 -0.48
C TRP A 156 3.24 6.18 0.39
N PRO A 157 3.56 7.38 0.91
CA PRO A 157 2.56 8.27 1.50
C PRO A 157 1.40 8.57 0.55
N ALA A 158 1.67 8.89 -0.73
CA ALA A 158 0.61 9.12 -1.71
C ALA A 158 -0.30 7.88 -1.89
N PHE A 159 0.29 6.67 -1.95
CA PHE A 159 -0.50 5.44 -1.96
C PHE A 159 -1.37 5.27 -0.72
N LEU A 160 -0.87 5.64 0.46
CA LEU A 160 -1.65 5.55 1.70
C LEU A 160 -2.88 6.46 1.63
N THR A 161 -2.72 7.71 1.19
CA THR A 161 -3.85 8.64 0.99
C THR A 161 -4.91 8.05 0.07
N LEU A 162 -4.51 7.50 -1.09
CA LEU A 162 -5.44 6.86 -2.04
C LEU A 162 -6.14 5.63 -1.44
N CYS A 163 -5.41 4.83 -0.65
CA CYS A 163 -6.00 3.68 0.05
C CYS A 163 -7.04 4.10 1.10
N VAL A 164 -6.77 5.19 1.83
CA VAL A 164 -7.73 5.73 2.81
C VAL A 164 -8.98 6.26 2.12
N GLN A 165 -8.84 6.99 1.03
CA GLN A 165 -9.98 7.48 0.23
C GLN A 165 -10.85 6.32 -0.28
N GLU A 166 -10.26 5.26 -0.84
CA GLU A 166 -11.00 4.05 -1.24
C GLU A 166 -11.72 3.40 -0.05
N SER A 167 -11.08 3.35 1.13
CA SER A 167 -11.68 2.73 2.31
C SER A 167 -12.98 3.42 2.75
N LEU A 168 -13.06 4.75 2.60
CA LEU A 168 -14.24 5.54 2.93
C LEU A 168 -15.40 5.28 1.96
N VAL A 169 -15.11 5.00 0.69
CA VAL A 169 -16.13 4.76 -0.35
C VAL A 169 -16.59 3.30 -0.38
N SER A 170 -15.71 2.36 -0.04
CA SER A 170 -15.94 0.91 -0.18
C SER A 170 -16.63 0.24 1.01
N GLY A 171 -17.12 1.01 1.99
CA GLY A 171 -17.82 0.46 3.17
C GLY A 171 -16.89 -0.18 4.22
N SER A 172 -15.67 0.36 4.36
CA SER A 172 -14.71 -0.07 5.39
C SER A 172 -15.22 0.15 6.83
N TRP A 173 -14.58 -0.54 7.78
CA TRP A 173 -14.78 -0.31 9.22
C TRP A 173 -14.10 1.00 9.70
N ILE A 174 -13.19 1.56 8.90
CA ILE A 174 -12.48 2.81 9.19
C ILE A 174 -13.45 3.99 9.08
N GLN A 175 -13.54 4.77 10.15
CA GLN A 175 -14.39 5.95 10.26
C GLN A 175 -13.60 7.24 9.97
N GLU A 176 -14.31 8.33 9.67
CA GLU A 176 -13.74 9.63 9.29
C GLU A 176 -12.61 10.12 10.22
N PRO A 177 -12.67 10.00 11.56
CA PRO A 177 -11.57 10.47 12.42
C PRO A 177 -10.26 9.70 12.17
N LEU A 178 -10.34 8.36 12.11
CA LEU A 178 -9.17 7.52 11.85
C LEU A 178 -8.65 7.73 10.42
N ALA A 179 -9.55 7.84 9.43
CA ALA A 179 -9.18 8.16 8.06
C ALA A 179 -8.43 9.50 7.99
N GLY A 180 -8.94 10.54 8.65
CA GLY A 180 -8.28 11.84 8.74
C GLY A 180 -6.88 11.74 9.34
N SER A 181 -6.73 11.03 10.46
CA SER A 181 -5.41 10.83 11.07
C SER A 181 -4.44 10.05 10.17
N LEU A 182 -4.91 9.03 9.43
CA LEU A 182 -4.07 8.30 8.47
C LEU A 182 -3.66 9.16 7.27
N VAL A 183 -4.53 10.04 6.79
CA VAL A 183 -4.18 11.02 5.74
C VAL A 183 -3.15 12.02 6.28
N SER A 184 -3.36 12.57 7.48
CA SER A 184 -2.37 13.45 8.09
C SER A 184 -1.03 12.76 8.30
N LEU A 185 -1.01 11.47 8.67
CA LEU A 185 0.22 10.67 8.76
C LEU A 185 0.94 10.55 7.41
N ALA A 186 0.19 10.41 6.31
CA ALA A 186 0.76 10.42 4.97
C ALA A 186 1.33 11.80 4.61
N GLU A 187 0.63 12.89 4.93
CA GLU A 187 1.05 14.26 4.63
C GLU A 187 2.30 14.70 5.39
N LEU A 188 2.59 14.09 6.54
CA LEU A 188 3.83 14.33 7.27
C LEU A 188 5.07 13.75 6.56
N GLU A 189 4.88 12.83 5.60
CA GLU A 189 5.96 12.21 4.81
C GLU A 189 7.10 11.67 5.68
N VAL A 190 6.74 11.07 6.82
CA VAL A 190 7.68 10.62 7.86
C VAL A 190 8.67 9.61 7.26
N PRO A 191 9.97 9.95 7.19
CA PRO A 191 10.96 9.07 6.59
C PRO A 191 11.01 7.71 7.31
N SER A 192 11.18 6.63 6.54
CA SER A 192 11.30 5.25 7.05
C SER A 192 10.05 4.67 7.72
N LEU A 193 8.92 5.39 7.77
CA LEU A 193 7.67 4.81 8.24
C LEU A 193 7.21 3.73 7.24
N PRO A 194 6.80 2.53 7.70
CA PRO A 194 6.41 1.41 6.83
C PRO A 194 5.02 1.64 6.19
N TYR A 195 4.95 2.63 5.29
CA TYR A 195 3.72 3.03 4.59
C TYR A 195 3.13 1.91 3.75
N GLN A 196 3.96 1.04 3.16
CA GLN A 196 3.51 -0.04 2.30
C GLN A 196 2.61 -1.05 3.07
N GLU A 197 2.97 -1.37 4.30
CA GLU A 197 2.22 -2.22 5.21
C GLU A 197 0.91 -1.56 5.65
N LEU A 198 0.93 -0.24 5.86
CA LEU A 198 -0.28 0.53 6.19
C LEU A 198 -1.25 0.56 5.01
N CYS A 199 -0.77 0.79 3.78
CA CYS A 199 -1.60 0.77 2.58
C CYS A 199 -2.39 -0.54 2.47
N ARG A 200 -1.73 -1.68 2.69
CA ARG A 200 -2.39 -3.01 2.67
C ARG A 200 -3.39 -3.16 3.81
N ALA A 201 -3.02 -2.74 5.01
CA ALA A 201 -3.86 -2.90 6.18
C ALA A 201 -5.15 -2.06 6.11
N VAL A 202 -5.09 -0.86 5.55
CA VAL A 202 -6.24 0.06 5.42
C VAL A 202 -7.35 -0.52 4.54
N LEU A 203 -7.00 -1.32 3.53
CA LEU A 203 -7.96 -1.98 2.65
C LEU A 203 -8.41 -3.36 3.17
N ASP A 204 -7.96 -3.78 4.36
CA ASP A 204 -8.39 -5.01 5.00
C ASP A 204 -9.69 -4.81 5.79
N LEU A 205 -10.57 -5.81 5.74
CA LEU A 205 -11.81 -5.83 6.52
C LEU A 205 -11.55 -6.14 7.99
N ASP A 206 -10.37 -6.69 8.31
CA ASP A 206 -9.97 -7.02 9.67
C ASP A 206 -9.19 -5.86 10.33
N PRO A 207 -9.77 -5.16 11.32
CA PRO A 207 -9.12 -4.03 11.98
C PRO A 207 -7.83 -4.38 12.70
N ARG A 208 -7.63 -5.67 13.04
CA ARG A 208 -6.38 -6.15 13.63
C ARG A 208 -5.18 -5.84 12.74
N ASN A 209 -5.36 -5.82 11.43
CA ASN A 209 -4.26 -5.58 10.50
C ASN A 209 -3.79 -4.13 10.53
N VAL A 210 -4.70 -3.15 10.64
CA VAL A 210 -4.30 -1.73 10.84
C VAL A 210 -3.60 -1.55 12.18
N TYR A 211 -4.17 -2.11 13.25
CA TYR A 211 -3.55 -2.09 14.57
C TYR A 211 -2.12 -2.67 14.54
N MET A 212 -1.94 -3.84 13.92
CA MET A 212 -0.64 -4.49 13.83
C MET A 212 0.35 -3.74 12.94
N SER A 213 -0.09 -3.12 11.84
CA SER A 213 0.78 -2.28 11.02
C SER A 213 1.22 -1.03 11.75
N LEU A 214 0.33 -0.36 12.51
CA LEU A 214 0.69 0.78 13.35
C LEU A 214 1.61 0.38 14.50
N TYR A 215 1.37 -0.78 15.14
CA TYR A 215 2.30 -1.32 16.14
C TYR A 215 3.70 -1.53 15.55
N ARG A 216 3.80 -2.06 14.33
CA ARG A 216 5.10 -2.24 13.64
C ARG A 216 5.79 -0.92 13.32
N CYS A 217 5.03 0.16 13.11
CA CYS A 217 5.61 1.49 13.02
C CYS A 217 6.34 1.82 14.32
N ILE A 218 5.68 1.66 15.48
CA ILE A 218 6.31 1.89 16.80
C ILE A 218 7.48 0.92 17.04
N GLU A 219 7.36 -0.34 16.61
CA GLU A 219 8.44 -1.33 16.72
C GLU A 219 9.69 -0.93 15.91
N ALA A 220 9.52 -0.28 14.76
CA ALA A 220 10.63 0.17 13.93
C ALA A 220 11.56 1.14 14.68
N THR A 221 11.08 1.85 15.70
CA THR A 221 11.87 2.80 16.49
C THR A 221 12.50 2.18 17.76
N TYR A 222 12.29 0.88 18.04
CA TYR A 222 12.76 0.24 19.29
C TYR A 222 14.27 0.27 19.52
N ALA A 223 15.05 0.31 18.43
CA ALA A 223 16.50 0.32 18.50
C ALA A 223 17.08 1.73 18.70
N TYR A 224 16.30 2.78 18.47
CA TYR A 224 16.75 4.17 18.40
C TYR A 224 17.65 4.57 19.59
N ASP A 225 17.12 4.58 20.81
CA ASP A 225 17.86 5.05 21.99
C ASP A 225 19.17 4.29 22.19
N ARG A 226 19.13 2.96 22.04
CA ARG A 226 20.28 2.10 22.30
C ARG A 226 21.33 2.22 21.21
N ALA A 227 20.92 2.26 19.95
CA ALA A 227 21.81 2.41 18.82
C ALA A 227 22.45 3.81 18.82
N THR A 228 21.69 4.87 19.10
CA THR A 228 22.19 6.24 19.24
C THR A 228 23.16 6.37 20.41
N ALA A 229 22.83 5.81 21.58
CA ALA A 229 23.74 5.79 22.73
C ALA A 229 25.05 5.05 22.40
N LEU A 230 24.95 3.88 21.74
CA LEU A 230 26.11 3.10 21.32
C LEU A 230 26.97 3.87 20.31
N ALA A 231 26.36 4.52 19.32
CA ALA A 231 27.04 5.36 18.34
C ALA A 231 27.90 6.42 19.05
N LYS A 232 27.30 7.11 20.03
CA LYS A 232 27.96 8.13 20.84
C LYS A 232 29.09 7.55 21.69
N LEU A 233 28.87 6.40 22.33
CA LEU A 233 29.88 5.70 23.14
C LEU A 233 31.10 5.26 22.32
N LEU A 234 30.87 4.85 21.07
CA LEU A 234 31.92 4.39 20.15
C LEU A 234 32.48 5.49 19.25
N SER A 235 31.97 6.72 19.35
CA SER A 235 32.29 7.84 18.44
C SER A 235 32.07 7.49 16.95
N VAL A 236 31.00 6.75 16.65
CA VAL A 236 30.61 6.37 15.28
C VAL A 236 29.60 7.40 14.75
N THR A 237 29.77 7.83 13.50
CA THR A 237 28.92 8.85 12.85
C THR A 237 27.82 8.26 11.96
N LEU A 238 27.62 6.94 12.01
CA LEU A 238 26.57 6.27 11.23
C LEU A 238 25.18 6.58 11.80
N PRO A 239 24.15 6.65 10.96
CA PRO A 239 22.76 6.72 11.40
C PRO A 239 22.40 5.52 12.31
N TRP A 240 21.54 5.76 13.29
CA TRP A 240 21.17 4.74 14.29
C TRP A 240 20.58 3.47 13.64
N HIS A 241 19.82 3.62 12.56
CA HIS A 241 19.17 2.50 11.87
C HIS A 241 20.18 1.63 11.12
N GLU A 242 21.25 2.22 10.58
CA GLU A 242 22.36 1.46 10.00
C GLU A 242 23.11 0.69 11.09
N ILE A 243 23.35 1.31 12.24
CA ILE A 243 23.97 0.63 13.39
C ILE A 243 23.08 -0.54 13.84
N ALA A 244 21.78 -0.31 14.03
CA ALA A 244 20.84 -1.36 14.41
C ALA A 244 20.82 -2.52 13.41
N ALA A 245 20.80 -2.23 12.11
CA ALA A 245 20.86 -3.24 11.06
C ALA A 245 22.15 -4.08 11.11
N GLN A 246 23.30 -3.44 11.35
CA GLN A 246 24.57 -4.15 11.50
C GLN A 246 24.62 -5.01 12.77
N LEU A 247 24.04 -4.53 13.88
CA LEU A 247 23.94 -5.29 15.11
C LEU A 247 23.07 -6.57 14.96
N ASP A 248 21.96 -6.50 14.21
CA ASP A 248 21.14 -7.70 13.91
C ASP A 248 21.89 -8.64 12.94
N ALA A 249 22.49 -8.12 11.87
CA ALA A 249 23.16 -8.92 10.85
C ALA A 249 24.40 -9.68 11.40
N GLU A 250 25.25 -9.00 12.17
CA GLU A 250 26.54 -9.56 12.61
C GLU A 250 26.46 -10.27 13.97
N MET A 251 25.49 -9.89 14.82
CA MET A 251 25.39 -10.42 16.19
C MET A 251 24.03 -11.01 16.56
N GLY A 252 23.04 -10.94 15.67
CA GLY A 252 21.66 -11.33 15.99
C GLY A 252 21.05 -10.51 17.12
N TRP A 253 21.56 -9.30 17.36
CA TRP A 253 21.10 -8.47 18.46
C TRP A 253 19.75 -7.84 18.10
N ARG A 254 18.78 -8.03 19.00
CA ARG A 254 17.45 -7.43 18.90
C ARG A 254 17.04 -6.78 20.23
N PRO A 255 16.43 -5.58 20.20
CA PRO A 255 15.93 -4.97 21.42
C PRO A 255 14.82 -5.84 22.09
N PRO A 256 14.83 -6.00 23.42
CA PRO A 256 13.80 -6.73 24.13
C PRO A 256 12.45 -5.99 24.05
N GLU A 257 11.46 -6.63 23.41
CA GLU A 257 10.20 -6.04 22.93
C GLU A 257 9.50 -5.12 23.96
N LEU A 258 9.04 -5.65 25.09
CA LEU A 258 8.29 -4.85 26.08
C LEU A 258 9.12 -3.72 26.71
N GLN A 259 10.42 -3.93 26.91
CA GLN A 259 11.28 -2.90 27.49
C GLN A 259 11.52 -1.77 26.49
N SER A 260 11.73 -2.12 25.21
CA SER A 260 11.86 -1.15 24.13
C SER A 260 10.56 -0.40 23.88
N LEU A 261 9.41 -1.08 23.92
CA LEU A 261 8.12 -0.41 23.83
C LEU A 261 7.96 0.65 24.93
N ASN A 262 8.25 0.32 26.19
CA ASN A 262 8.16 1.29 27.27
C ASN A 262 9.13 2.48 27.11
N ALA A 263 10.33 2.23 26.56
CA ALA A 263 11.31 3.27 26.28
C ALA A 263 10.82 4.19 25.16
N THR A 264 10.36 3.61 24.04
CA THR A 264 9.79 4.34 22.91
C THR A 264 8.57 5.17 23.32
N LEU A 265 7.67 4.64 24.14
CA LEU A 265 6.51 5.38 24.65
C LEU A 265 6.88 6.52 25.62
N ALA A 266 8.14 6.66 26.02
CA ALA A 266 8.58 7.83 26.79
C ALA A 266 8.58 9.13 25.96
N HIS A 267 8.51 9.01 24.63
CA HIS A 267 8.44 10.13 23.69
C HIS A 267 7.02 10.46 23.24
N ALA A 268 6.04 9.64 23.62
CA ALA A 268 4.64 9.89 23.33
C ALA A 268 3.99 10.80 24.38
N ASN A 269 2.96 11.53 23.99
CA ASN A 269 2.19 12.41 24.87
C ASN A 269 1.44 11.59 25.92
N GLU A 270 1.53 12.04 27.18
CA GLU A 270 0.88 11.34 28.29
C GLU A 270 -0.64 11.27 28.13
N SER A 271 -1.31 12.27 27.53
CA SER A 271 -2.76 12.20 27.26
C SER A 271 -3.13 10.97 26.46
N ASP A 272 -2.38 10.71 25.38
CA ASP A 272 -2.67 9.63 24.44
C ASP A 272 -2.37 8.28 25.08
N LEU A 273 -1.37 8.22 25.97
CA LEU A 273 -1.06 7.05 26.78
C LEU A 273 -2.15 6.75 27.82
N TYR A 274 -2.76 7.77 28.43
CA TYR A 274 -3.94 7.57 29.30
C TYR A 274 -5.14 7.08 28.48
N GLU A 275 -5.39 7.68 27.31
CA GLU A 275 -6.51 7.33 26.47
C GLU A 275 -6.40 5.92 25.88
N ILE A 276 -5.20 5.47 25.50
CA ILE A 276 -5.02 4.09 25.02
C ILE A 276 -5.17 3.09 26.17
N CYS A 277 -4.76 3.42 27.39
CA CYS A 277 -5.05 2.59 28.55
C CYS A 277 -6.56 2.46 28.77
N ASP A 278 -7.30 3.56 28.72
CA ASP A 278 -8.76 3.57 28.84
C ASP A 278 -9.43 2.75 27.73
N CYS A 279 -9.06 3.00 26.47
CA CYS A 279 -9.58 2.27 25.30
C CYS A 279 -9.36 0.75 25.41
N LEU A 280 -8.22 0.34 25.97
CA LEU A 280 -7.86 -1.06 26.14
C LEU A 280 -8.27 -1.65 27.51
N ASN A 281 -9.05 -0.91 28.30
CA ASN A 281 -9.50 -1.30 29.64
C ASN A 281 -8.34 -1.68 30.59
N ALA A 282 -7.22 -0.98 30.49
CA ALA A 282 -6.03 -1.20 31.31
C ALA A 282 -6.00 -0.27 32.52
N THR A 283 -5.69 -0.83 33.69
CA THR A 283 -5.51 -0.02 34.91
C THR A 283 -4.21 0.76 34.83
N VAL A 284 -4.30 2.09 34.98
CA VAL A 284 -3.13 2.96 35.01
C VAL A 284 -2.48 2.92 36.39
N GLY A 285 -1.21 2.50 36.43
CA GLY A 285 -0.40 2.50 37.63
C GLY A 285 0.27 3.86 37.89
N LYS A 286 1.37 3.85 38.66
CA LYS A 286 2.19 5.06 38.91
C LYS A 286 2.90 5.60 37.66
N ASP A 287 3.08 4.73 36.67
CA ASP A 287 3.74 5.04 35.41
C ASP A 287 2.77 4.69 34.27
N VAL A 288 2.27 5.72 33.60
CA VAL A 288 1.33 5.58 32.48
C VAL A 288 1.99 4.92 31.28
N ARG A 289 3.28 5.16 31.03
CA ARG A 289 4.03 4.60 29.88
C ARG A 289 4.16 3.09 30.03
N ALA A 290 4.56 2.64 31.21
CA ALA A 290 4.64 1.21 31.51
C ALA A 290 3.25 0.54 31.49
N SER A 291 2.18 1.28 31.81
CA SER A 291 0.81 0.77 31.76
C SER A 291 0.30 0.64 30.32
N ALA A 292 0.50 1.68 29.50
CA ALA A 292 0.17 1.70 28.09
C ALA A 292 0.96 0.67 27.29
N GLY A 293 2.28 0.59 27.51
CA GLY A 293 3.15 -0.40 26.85
C GLY A 293 2.71 -1.83 27.16
N ARG A 294 2.34 -2.13 28.41
CA ARG A 294 1.74 -3.44 28.76
C ARG A 294 0.41 -3.66 28.04
N ALA A 295 -0.48 -2.66 28.00
CA ALA A 295 -1.79 -2.79 27.37
C ALA A 295 -1.69 -3.07 25.85
N ILE A 296 -0.89 -2.28 25.15
CA ILE A 296 -0.58 -2.44 23.72
C ILE A 296 0.04 -3.81 23.46
N TYR A 297 1.08 -4.17 24.21
CA TYR A 297 1.75 -5.47 24.08
C TYR A 297 0.81 -6.66 24.32
N LEU A 298 -0.09 -6.55 25.30
CA LEU A 298 -1.08 -7.58 25.59
C LEU A 298 -2.09 -7.74 24.44
N LEU A 299 -2.58 -6.65 23.86
CA LEU A 299 -3.49 -6.72 22.71
C LEU A 299 -2.77 -7.33 21.49
N ARG A 300 -1.57 -6.86 21.17
CA ARG A 300 -0.71 -7.47 20.12
C ARG A 300 -0.56 -8.97 20.32
N ASN A 301 -0.25 -9.42 21.55
CA ASN A 301 -0.10 -10.84 21.84
C ASN A 301 -1.40 -11.64 21.71
N LYS A 302 -2.56 -11.05 22.03
CA LYS A 302 -3.87 -11.68 21.81
C LYS A 302 -4.19 -11.84 20.32
N ILE A 303 -3.75 -10.90 19.48
CA ILE A 303 -3.91 -10.97 18.03
C ILE A 303 -3.03 -12.07 17.44
N VAL A 304 -1.75 -12.12 17.83
CA VAL A 304 -0.74 -13.00 17.22
C VAL A 304 -0.77 -14.43 17.77
N HIS A 305 -1.06 -14.62 19.07
CA HIS A 305 -0.96 -15.92 19.71
C HIS A 305 -2.32 -16.52 20.03
N TYR A 306 -2.71 -17.52 19.24
CA TYR A 306 -3.77 -18.44 19.65
C TYR A 306 -3.27 -19.33 20.79
N ARG A 307 -3.84 -19.17 21.98
CA ARG A 307 -3.51 -20.00 23.14
C ARG A 307 -4.71 -20.88 23.48
N PRO A 308 -4.57 -22.22 23.49
CA PRO A 308 -5.70 -23.14 23.72
C PRO A 308 -6.45 -22.93 25.05
N THR A 309 -5.79 -22.34 26.04
CA THR A 309 -6.33 -22.12 27.40
C THR A 309 -6.90 -20.72 27.61
N THR A 310 -6.82 -19.84 26.62
CA THR A 310 -7.30 -18.46 26.72
C THR A 310 -8.64 -18.33 26.03
N GLU A 311 -9.54 -17.55 26.60
CA GLU A 311 -10.81 -17.21 25.96
C GLU A 311 -10.56 -16.64 24.55
N PRO A 312 -11.33 -17.06 23.52
CA PRO A 312 -11.18 -16.55 22.17
C PRO A 312 -11.24 -15.01 22.18
N PHE A 313 -10.30 -14.37 21.49
CA PHE A 313 -10.31 -12.93 21.37
C PHE A 313 -11.57 -12.49 20.62
N ARG A 314 -12.33 -11.58 21.24
CA ARG A 314 -13.59 -11.06 20.73
C ARG A 314 -13.33 -9.78 19.94
N MET A 315 -13.65 -9.80 18.65
CA MET A 315 -13.44 -8.63 17.78
C MET A 315 -14.19 -7.38 18.26
N ASP A 316 -15.34 -7.56 18.90
CA ASP A 316 -16.17 -6.49 19.45
C ASP A 316 -15.69 -5.97 20.82
N SER A 317 -14.62 -6.53 21.39
CA SER A 317 -14.12 -6.09 22.70
C SER A 317 -13.21 -4.87 22.65
N VAL A 318 -12.87 -4.37 21.46
CA VAL A 318 -11.97 -3.23 21.25
C VAL A 318 -12.66 -2.22 20.36
N ASP A 319 -12.64 -0.95 20.75
CA ASP A 319 -12.95 0.16 19.85
C ASP A 319 -11.77 0.36 18.91
N TRP A 320 -11.82 -0.32 17.75
CA TRP A 320 -10.71 -0.33 16.79
C TRP A 320 -10.41 1.03 16.19
N ASN A 321 -11.43 1.85 15.94
CA ASN A 321 -11.22 3.19 15.41
C ASN A 321 -10.47 4.03 16.42
N ARG A 322 -10.92 4.04 17.69
CA ARG A 322 -10.22 4.76 18.76
C ARG A 322 -8.80 4.23 19.00
N ALA A 323 -8.63 2.92 19.08
CA ALA A 323 -7.33 2.30 19.33
C ALA A 323 -6.32 2.59 18.22
N CYS A 324 -6.73 2.46 16.95
CA CYS A 324 -5.85 2.76 15.82
C CYS A 324 -5.57 4.26 15.71
N ASN A 325 -6.54 5.13 16.00
CA ASN A 325 -6.35 6.57 15.97
C ASN A 325 -5.29 7.03 16.98
N LEU A 326 -5.35 6.49 18.19
CA LEU A 326 -4.34 6.72 19.23
C LEU A 326 -2.96 6.16 18.82
N LEU A 327 -2.90 5.00 18.17
CA LEU A 327 -1.63 4.47 17.66
C LEU A 327 -1.06 5.29 16.50
N VAL A 328 -1.89 5.94 15.67
CA VAL A 328 -1.39 6.90 14.67
C VAL A 328 -0.70 8.06 15.36
N ALA A 329 -1.36 8.69 16.34
CA ALA A 329 -0.78 9.80 17.11
C ALA A 329 0.53 9.41 17.80
N ILE A 330 0.53 8.29 18.53
CA ILE A 330 1.74 7.75 19.17
C ILE A 330 2.83 7.46 18.14
N SER A 331 2.49 6.88 16.98
CA SER A 331 3.47 6.60 15.92
C SER A 331 4.13 7.88 15.41
N VAL A 332 3.36 8.94 15.18
CA VAL A 332 3.90 10.24 14.76
C VAL A 332 4.94 10.75 15.76
N GLU A 333 4.59 10.78 17.04
CA GLU A 333 5.45 11.33 18.10
C GLU A 333 6.75 10.54 18.27
N VAL A 334 6.69 9.20 18.22
CA VAL A 334 7.89 8.38 18.39
C VAL A 334 8.79 8.42 17.15
N PHE A 335 8.22 8.58 15.94
CA PHE A 335 9.02 8.78 14.74
C PHE A 335 9.63 10.18 14.69
N ASP A 336 8.90 11.22 15.07
CA ASP A 336 9.46 12.57 15.20
C ASP A 336 10.64 12.57 16.16
N HIS A 337 10.59 11.80 17.25
CA HIS A 337 11.75 11.65 18.12
C HIS A 337 12.91 10.86 17.48
N ALA A 338 12.61 9.74 16.80
CA ALA A 338 13.62 8.84 16.27
C ALA A 338 14.29 9.31 14.96
N TYR A 339 13.58 10.13 14.19
CA TYR A 339 13.98 10.58 12.84
C TYR A 339 13.91 12.11 12.66
N GLY A 340 13.30 12.85 13.58
CA GLY A 340 13.34 14.31 13.60
C GLY A 340 14.75 14.81 13.87
N ALA A 341 15.10 15.92 13.21
CA ALA A 341 16.45 16.48 13.14
C ALA A 341 16.87 17.22 14.42
#